data_AF-A0A7X9F612-F1
#
_entry.id   AF-A0A7X9F612-F1
#
_cell.length_a   1.000
_cell.length_b   1.000
_cell.length_c   1.000
_cell.angle_alpha   90.00
_cell.angle_beta   90.00
_cell.angle_gamma   90.00
#
_symmetry.space_group_name_H-M   'P 1'
#
loop_
_entity.id
_entity.type
_entity.pdbx_description
1 polymer ?
#
loop_
_entity_poly.entity_id
_entity_poly.type
_entity_poly.pdbx_seq_one_letter_code
_entity_poly.pdbx_strand_id
1 'polypeptide(L)' 'MSERILRALMELFALMVKQDGGIIEEERNYVLNFLEKQLTTNVLIRYLLLFEELA' A
#
# COMPACT_ATOMS: atom_id res chain seq x y z
N MET A 1 13.45 2.11 -4.40
CA MET A 1 13.42 2.39 -2.94
C MET A 1 13.99 1.21 -2.18
N SER A 2 14.45 1.42 -0.93
CA SER A 2 14.79 0.31 -0.03
C SER A 2 13.51 -0.39 0.48
N GLU A 3 13.54 -1.72 0.64
CA GLU A 3 12.40 -2.52 1.13
C GLU A 3 11.85 -2.01 2.47
N ARG A 4 12.74 -1.54 3.36
CA ARG A 4 12.35 -0.99 4.67
C ARG A 4 11.51 0.28 4.54
N ILE A 5 11.84 1.14 3.58
CA ILE A 5 11.10 2.38 3.33
C ILE A 5 9.72 2.05 2.78
N LEU A 6 9.66 1.08 1.87
CA LEU A 6 8.41 0.68 1.24
C LEU A 6 7.45 0.02 2.25
N ARG A 7 7.97 -0.84 3.15
CA ARG A 7 7.19 -1.39 4.26
C ARG A 7 6.64 -0.30 5.18
N ALA A 8 7.49 0.65 5.61
CA ALA A 8 7.04 1.76 6.45
C ALA A 8 5.97 2.63 5.77
N LEU A 9 6.03 2.79 4.45
CA LEU A 9 5.00 3.45 3.66
C LEU A 9 3.67 2.69 3.64
N MET A 10 3.71 1.36 3.53
CA MET A 10 2.48 0.54 3.60
C MET A 10 1.85 0.61 4.99
N GLU A 11 2.66 0.58 6.05
CA GLU A 11 2.21 0.77 7.43
C GLU A 11 1.55 2.15 7.62
N LEU A 12 2.12 3.20 7.02
CA LEU A 12 1.56 4.55 7.07
C LEU A 12 0.22 4.64 6.33
N PHE A 13 0.13 4.12 5.10
CA PHE A 13 -1.14 4.13 4.35
C PHE A 13 -2.23 3.32 5.04
N ALA A 14 -1.87 2.15 5.56
CA ALA A 14 -2.79 1.32 6.34
C ALA A 14 -3.29 2.02 7.61
N LEU A 15 -2.42 2.75 8.31
CA LEU A 15 -2.81 3.53 9.48
C LEU A 15 -3.81 4.64 9.13
N MET A 16 -3.63 5.31 7.99
CA MET A 16 -4.54 6.37 7.52
C MET A 16 -5.93 5.80 7.26
N VAL A 17 -6.03 4.74 6.43
CA VAL A 17 -7.34 4.15 6.10
C VAL A 17 -8.02 3.51 7.32
N LYS A 18 -7.27 2.94 8.26
CA LYS A 18 -7.82 2.46 9.54
C LYS A 18 -8.52 3.56 10.34
N GLN A 19 -7.99 4.77 10.32
CA GLN A 19 -8.60 5.92 11.00
C GLN A 19 -9.87 6.39 10.28
N ASP A 20 -9.92 6.24 8.96
CA ASP A 20 -11.04 6.69 8.11
C ASP A 20 -12.17 5.64 7.96
N GLY A 21 -12.01 4.44 8.54
CA GLY A 21 -13.06 3.41 8.59
C GLY A 21 -12.78 2.15 7.77
N GLY A 22 -11.54 1.96 7.32
CA GLY A 22 -11.08 0.84 6.49
C GLY A 22 -10.78 1.28 5.06
N ILE A 23 -10.44 0.32 4.20
CA ILE A 23 -10.12 0.59 2.79
C ILE A 23 -11.42 0.82 2.00
N ILE A 24 -11.52 1.96 1.31
CA ILE A 24 -12.40 2.14 0.16
C ILE A 24 -11.62 2.01 -1.16
N GLU A 25 -12.37 1.76 -2.24
CA GLU A 25 -11.81 1.53 -3.58
C GLU A 25 -10.88 2.66 -4.05
N GLU A 26 -11.15 3.91 -3.66
CA GLU A 26 -10.34 5.06 -4.04
C GLU A 26 -8.94 5.01 -3.42
N GLU A 27 -8.81 4.67 -2.14
CA GLU A 27 -7.50 4.53 -1.49
C GLU A 27 -6.74 3.30 -2.00
N ARG A 28 -7.46 2.20 -2.21
CA ARG A 28 -6.86 0.99 -2.80
C ARG A 28 -6.25 1.29 -4.17
N ASN A 29 -7.01 1.98 -5.02
CA ASN A 29 -6.55 2.39 -6.35
C ASN A 29 -5.42 3.40 -6.28
N TYR A 30 -5.41 4.30 -5.28
CA TYR A 30 -4.29 5.20 -5.06
C TYR A 30 -2.99 4.44 -4.74
N VAL A 31 -3.03 3.49 -3.78
CA VAL A 31 -1.86 2.69 -3.40
C VAL A 31 -1.40 1.82 -4.59
N LEU A 32 -2.33 1.20 -5.31
CA LEU A 32 -2.01 0.43 -6.53
C LEU A 32 -1.26 1.30 -7.56
N ASN A 33 -1.84 2.45 -7.93
CA ASN A 33 -1.24 3.38 -8.88
C ASN A 33 0.13 3.93 -8.41
N PHE A 34 0.30 4.11 -7.10
CA PHE A 34 1.58 4.51 -6.51
C PHE A 34 2.65 3.42 -6.69
N LEU A 35 2.30 2.16 -6.41
CA LEU A 35 3.19 1.01 -6.52
C LEU A 35 3.54 0.70 -7.98
N GLU A 36 2.59 0.79 -8.91
CA GLU A 36 2.81 0.56 -10.35
C GLU A 36 3.86 1.48 -10.96
N LYS A 37 3.93 2.74 -10.49
CA LYS A 37 4.92 3.72 -10.96
C LYS A 37 6.35 3.40 -10.53
N GLN A 38 6.54 2.53 -9.54
CA GLN A 38 7.82 2.35 -8.87
C GLN A 38 8.33 0.90 -8.88
N LEU A 39 7.45 -0.08 -9.12
CA LEU A 39 7.71 -1.50 -8.92
C LEU A 39 7.28 -2.34 -10.12
N THR A 40 7.99 -3.44 -10.32
CA THR A 40 7.54 -4.52 -11.22
C THR A 40 6.35 -5.26 -10.60
N THR A 41 5.48 -5.83 -11.45
CA THR A 41 4.23 -6.53 -11.06
C THR A 41 4.40 -7.53 -9.91
N ASN A 42 5.46 -8.34 -9.90
CA ASN A 42 5.68 -9.34 -8.85
C ASN A 42 5.92 -8.72 -7.46
N VAL A 43 6.62 -7.60 -7.41
CA VAL A 43 6.94 -6.90 -6.16
C VAL A 43 5.73 -6.08 -5.72
N LEU A 44 5.04 -5.45 -6.66
CA LEU A 44 3.82 -4.71 -6.42
C LEU A 44 2.78 -5.54 -5.67
N ILE A 45 2.47 -6.76 -6.14
CA ILE A 45 1.44 -7.61 -5.52
C ILE A 45 1.77 -7.86 -4.05
N ARG A 46 3.05 -8.10 -3.72
CA ARG A 46 3.50 -8.30 -2.34
C ARG A 46 3.19 -7.09 -1.45
N TYR A 47 3.48 -5.87 -1.93
CA TYR A 47 3.29 -4.67 -1.13
C TYR A 47 1.83 -4.21 -1.07
N LEU A 48 1.05 -4.48 -2.12
CA LEU A 48 -0.39 -4.25 -2.10
C LEU A 48 -1.08 -5.15 -1.06
N LEU A 49 -0.73 -6.44 -1.03
CA LEU A 49 -1.24 -7.37 -0.02
C LEU A 49 -0.80 -6.98 1.39
N LEU A 50 0.44 -6.51 1.57
CA LEU A 50 0.92 -6.01 2.85
C LEU A 50 0.10 -4.81 3.34
N PHE A 51 -0.22 -3.88 2.44
CA PHE A 51 -1.10 -2.76 2.77
C PHE A 51 -2.51 -3.23 3.19
N GLU A 52 -3.12 -4.15 2.43
CA GLU A 52 -4.44 -4.70 2.73
C GLU A 52 -4.48 -5.47 4.06
N GLU A 53 -3.41 -6.21 4.41
CA GLU A 53 -3.29 -6.94 5.68
C GLU A 53 -3.14 -5.99 6.89
N LEU A 54 -2.49 -4.84 6.68
CA LEU A 54 -2.23 -3.87 7.72
C LEU A 54 -3.38 -2.89 7.93
N ALA A 55 -4.27 -2.72 6.95
CA ALA A 55 -5.45 -1.85 6.98
C ALA A 55 -6.61 -2.46 7.76
#